data_AF-A0A353LYV1-F1
#
_entry.id   AF-A0A353LYV1-F1
#
_cell.length_a   1.000
_cell.length_b   1.000
_cell.length_c   1.000
_cell.angle_alpha   90.00
_cell.angle_beta   90.00
_cell.angle_gamma   90.00
#
_symmetry.space_group_name_H-M   'P 1'
#
loop_
_entity.id
_entity.type
_entity.pdbx_description
1 polymer ?
#
loop_
_entity_poly.entity_id
_entity_poly.type
_entity_poly.pdbx_seq_one_letter_code
_entity_poly.pdbx_strand_id
1 'polypeptide(L)'
;MSQIMGGKISLELVKPHRYRVHYHILLKEEIIGEIELDHIAWRSGEAELKIDIFDAKMHNHGHGSDAVMTLLGHAFLKMNLSRVYLRVQANNKIALRCYEKAGFKKEGRLRRRTEANTEEEIFLMGVSKAQYLKHTHPWAV
;
A
#
# COMPACT_ATOMS: atom_id res chain seq x y z
N MET A 1 18.95 9.57 6.54
CA MET A 1 18.39 8.32 7.10
C MET A 1 16.89 8.49 7.17
N SER A 2 16.15 7.93 6.21
CA SER A 2 14.71 8.15 6.05
C SER A 2 13.96 6.84 6.20
N GLN A 3 13.99 6.33 7.42
CA GLN A 3 13.25 5.15 7.82
C GLN A 3 11.95 5.58 8.51
N ILE A 4 10.86 4.85 8.27
CA ILE A 4 9.56 5.06 8.91
C ILE A 4 9.24 3.80 9.70
N MET A 5 8.97 3.94 10.99
CA MET A 5 8.69 2.82 11.88
C MET A 5 7.21 2.45 11.86
N GLY A 6 6.92 1.17 11.61
CA GLY A 6 5.61 0.56 11.83
C GLY A 6 5.57 -0.19 13.17
N GLY A 7 4.50 -0.96 13.41
CA GLY A 7 4.36 -1.74 14.65
C GLY A 7 5.19 -3.02 14.68
N LYS A 8 5.42 -3.64 13.52
CA LYS A 8 6.18 -4.90 13.34
C LYS A 8 7.33 -4.77 12.35
N ILE A 9 7.16 -3.92 11.34
CA ILE A 9 8.16 -3.70 10.28
C ILE A 9 8.70 -2.28 10.34
N SER A 10 9.72 -2.02 9.54
CA SER A 10 10.15 -0.66 9.22
C SER A 10 10.29 -0.48 7.72
N LEU A 11 10.06 0.75 7.25
CA LEU A 11 10.17 1.12 5.84
C LEU A 11 11.43 1.94 5.64
N GLU A 12 12.40 1.43 4.89
CA GLU A 12 13.63 2.15 4.55
C GLU A 12 13.53 2.72 3.13
N LEU A 13 13.65 4.03 2.98
CA LEU A 13 13.58 4.67 1.67
C LEU A 13 14.77 4.25 0.80
N VAL A 14 14.49 3.70 -0.38
CA VAL A 14 15.51 3.32 -1.36
C VAL A 14 16.08 4.56 -2.06
N LYS A 15 15.19 5.37 -2.65
CA LYS A 15 15.57 6.63 -3.29
C LYS A 15 14.38 7.60 -3.39
N PRO A 16 14.55 8.88 -3.07
CA PRO A 16 13.49 9.87 -3.29
C PRO A 16 13.33 10.18 -4.78
N HIS A 17 12.10 10.15 -5.28
CA HIS A 17 11.74 10.67 -6.60
C HIS A 17 10.51 11.58 -6.50
N ARG A 18 10.42 12.58 -7.37
CA ARG A 18 9.30 13.53 -7.35
C ARG A 18 7.93 12.86 -7.53
N TYR A 19 7.85 11.80 -8.32
CA TYR A 19 6.59 11.15 -8.71
C TYR A 19 6.44 9.74 -8.12
N ARG A 20 7.43 9.30 -7.34
CA ARG A 20 7.50 7.97 -6.76
C ARG A 20 8.27 8.00 -5.45
N VAL A 21 7.76 7.34 -4.42
CA VAL A 21 8.53 7.01 -3.21
C VAL A 21 8.52 5.50 -3.03
N HIS A 22 9.71 4.93 -2.88
CA HIS A 22 9.92 3.49 -2.83
C HIS A 22 10.71 3.11 -1.58
N TYR A 23 10.21 2.11 -0.86
CA TYR A 23 10.76 1.64 0.40
C TYR A 23 10.98 0.14 0.37
N HIS A 24 12.07 -0.30 0.99
CA HIS A 24 12.20 -1.68 1.45
C HIS A 24 11.35 -1.88 2.71
N ILE A 25 10.73 -3.06 2.84
CA ILE A 25 10.06 -3.51 4.06
C ILE A 25 11.04 -4.38 4.83
N LEU A 26 11.46 -3.93 6.01
CA LEU A 26 12.41 -4.63 6.87
C LEU A 26 11.70 -5.26 8.06
N LEU A 27 12.01 -6.53 8.33
CA LEU A 27 11.67 -7.25 9.56
C LEU A 27 12.96 -7.64 10.26
N LYS A 28 13.23 -7.09 11.45
CA LYS A 28 14.50 -7.34 12.18
C LYS A 28 15.75 -7.13 11.29
N GLU A 29 15.76 -6.02 10.55
CA GLU A 29 16.83 -5.65 9.61
C GLU A 29 16.94 -6.49 8.31
N GLU A 30 16.14 -7.55 8.16
CA GLU A 30 16.07 -8.31 6.92
C GLU A 30 15.02 -7.72 5.97
N ILE A 31 15.40 -7.54 4.70
CA ILE A 31 14.47 -7.10 3.65
C ILE A 31 13.53 -8.27 3.30
N ILE A 32 12.24 -8.11 3.59
CA ILE A 32 11.21 -9.12 3.31
C ILE A 32 10.30 -8.74 2.14
N GLY A 33 10.43 -7.53 1.61
CA GLY A 33 9.59 -7.04 0.53
C GLY A 33 9.81 -5.57 0.22
N GLU A 34 8.91 -5.02 -0.59
CA GLU A 34 8.96 -3.65 -1.08
C GLU A 34 7.57 -3.03 -1.05
N ILE A 35 7.52 -1.70 -0.84
CA ILE A 35 6.30 -0.92 -0.93
C ILE A 35 6.60 0.44 -1.55
N GLU A 36 5.68 0.93 -2.37
CA GLU A 36 5.83 2.22 -3.00
C GLU A 36 4.51 2.96 -3.17
N LEU A 37 4.63 4.30 -3.24
CA LEU A 37 3.67 5.16 -3.88
C LEU A 37 4.24 5.57 -5.22
N ASP A 38 3.55 5.21 -6.30
CA ASP A 38 3.87 5.56 -7.67
C ASP A 38 2.83 6.56 -8.22
N HIS A 39 3.10 7.13 -9.39
CA HIS A 39 2.20 8.07 -10.07
C HIS A 39 1.72 9.22 -9.17
N ILE A 40 2.60 9.78 -8.32
CA ILE A 40 2.22 10.84 -7.37
C ILE A 40 1.81 12.10 -8.14
N ALA A 41 0.52 12.38 -8.14
CA ALA A 41 -0.09 13.53 -8.77
C ALA A 41 -0.31 14.64 -7.72
N TRP A 42 0.73 15.43 -7.43
CA TRP A 42 0.70 16.46 -6.39
C TRP A 42 -0.45 17.49 -6.51
N ARG A 43 -0.90 17.78 -7.74
CA ARG A 43 -2.00 18.72 -7.97
C ARG A 43 -3.35 18.19 -7.49
N SER A 44 -3.65 16.90 -7.71
CA SER A 44 -4.87 16.25 -7.22
C SER A 44 -4.68 15.65 -5.81
N GLY A 45 -3.43 15.45 -5.39
CA GLY A 45 -3.09 14.85 -4.10
C GLY A 45 -3.23 13.34 -4.09
N GLU A 46 -3.00 12.66 -5.22
CA GLU A 46 -3.26 11.22 -5.34
C GLU A 46 -2.00 10.44 -5.68
N ALA A 47 -1.93 9.18 -5.25
CA ALA A 47 -0.88 8.26 -5.62
C ALA A 47 -1.37 6.80 -5.65
N GLU A 48 -0.70 5.98 -6.45
CA GLU A 48 -0.94 4.55 -6.53
C GLU A 48 -0.03 3.78 -5.57
N LEU A 49 -0.59 2.96 -4.69
CA LEU A 49 0.15 2.05 -3.85
C LEU A 49 0.44 0.73 -4.57
N LYS A 50 1.69 0.28 -4.50
CA LYS A 50 2.10 -1.08 -4.87
C LYS A 50 2.91 -1.68 -3.73
N ILE A 51 2.73 -2.97 -3.50
CA ILE A 51 3.41 -3.73 -2.45
C ILE A 51 3.70 -5.13 -2.95
N ASP A 52 4.86 -5.66 -2.57
CA ASP A 52 5.18 -7.06 -2.68
C ASP A 52 5.89 -7.57 -1.41
N ILE A 53 5.60 -8.81 -1.04
CA ILE A 53 6.27 -9.53 0.04
C ILE A 53 6.87 -10.78 -0.59
N PHE A 54 8.19 -10.83 -0.66
CA PHE A 54 8.92 -11.76 -1.54
C PHE A 54 8.75 -13.22 -1.15
N ASP A 55 8.86 -13.53 0.15
CA ASP A 55 8.70 -14.89 0.64
C ASP A 55 7.24 -15.16 1.04
N ALA A 56 6.63 -16.16 0.40
CA ALA A 56 5.28 -16.62 0.73
C ALA A 56 5.15 -17.07 2.20
N LYS A 57 6.22 -17.52 2.85
CA LYS A 57 6.23 -17.84 4.29
C LYS A 57 5.97 -16.62 5.16
N MET A 58 6.26 -15.41 4.67
CA MET A 58 6.00 -14.16 5.38
C MET A 58 4.57 -13.65 5.17
N HIS A 59 3.77 -14.29 4.30
CA HIS A 59 2.37 -13.94 4.10
C HIS A 59 1.52 -14.34 5.32
N ASN A 60 0.36 -13.70 5.50
CA ASN A 60 -0.58 -13.94 6.61
C ASN A 60 -0.07 -13.68 8.04
N HIS A 61 1.13 -13.12 8.23
CA HIS A 61 1.68 -12.72 9.54
C HIS A 61 1.40 -11.25 9.91
N GLY A 62 0.74 -10.50 9.02
CA GLY A 62 0.37 -9.10 9.22
C GLY A 62 1.43 -8.09 8.76
N HIS A 63 2.57 -8.53 8.22
CA HIS A 63 3.62 -7.63 7.71
C HIS A 63 3.11 -6.69 6.61
N GLY A 64 2.37 -7.22 5.63
CA GLY A 64 1.79 -6.39 4.56
C GLY A 64 0.80 -5.35 5.10
N SER A 65 -0.02 -5.70 6.08
CA SER A 65 -0.98 -4.75 6.67
C SER A 65 -0.28 -3.63 7.43
N ASP A 66 0.75 -3.99 8.21
CA ASP A 66 1.57 -3.01 8.94
C ASP A 66 2.33 -2.08 7.98
N ALA A 67 2.90 -2.62 6.89
CA ALA A 67 3.56 -1.84 5.86
C ALA A 67 2.61 -0.86 5.16
N VAL A 68 1.43 -1.33 4.74
CA VAL A 68 0.41 -0.47 4.10
C VAL A 68 -0.05 0.63 5.06
N MET A 69 -0.38 0.28 6.31
CA MET A 69 -0.84 1.26 7.31
C MET A 69 0.24 2.31 7.61
N THR A 70 1.50 1.88 7.77
CA THR A 70 2.65 2.77 7.99
C THR A 70 2.82 3.74 6.82
N LEU A 71 2.76 3.23 5.59
CA LEU A 71 2.87 4.08 4.40
C LEU A 71 1.69 5.04 4.25
N LEU A 72 0.46 4.63 4.55
CA LEU A 72 -0.72 5.52 4.54
C LEU A 72 -0.58 6.66 5.55
N GLY A 73 -0.07 6.38 6.75
CA GLY A 73 0.24 7.41 7.74
C GLY A 73 1.21 8.45 7.18
N HIS A 74 2.28 7.99 6.52
CA HIS A 74 3.22 8.88 5.84
C HIS A 74 2.57 9.69 4.71
N ALA A 75 1.83 9.00 3.82
CA ALA A 75 1.15 9.59 2.67
C ALA A 75 0.20 10.73 3.07
N PHE A 76 -0.62 10.51 4.10
CA PHE A 76 -1.66 11.46 4.48
C PHE A 76 -1.17 12.53 5.46
N LEU A 77 -0.31 12.17 6.42
CA LEU A 77 0.10 13.08 7.50
C LEU A 77 1.38 13.86 7.18
N LYS A 78 2.30 13.28 6.38
CA LYS A 78 3.57 13.93 6.03
C LYS A 78 3.59 14.44 4.59
N MET A 79 3.15 13.63 3.62
CA MET A 79 3.11 14.04 2.21
C MET A 79 1.85 14.86 1.86
N ASN A 80 0.85 14.89 2.74
CA ASN A 80 -0.41 15.61 2.58
C ASN A 80 -1.21 15.20 1.32
N LEU A 81 -1.13 13.92 0.92
CA LEU A 81 -2.00 13.38 -0.11
C LEU A 81 -3.46 13.38 0.37
N SER A 82 -4.39 13.50 -0.57
CA SER A 82 -5.84 13.46 -0.37
C SER A 82 -6.39 12.04 -0.52
N ARG A 83 -5.76 11.21 -1.36
CA ARG A 83 -6.19 9.84 -1.66
C ARG A 83 -5.01 8.93 -2.04
N VAL A 84 -5.11 7.67 -1.64
CA VAL A 84 -4.25 6.59 -2.13
C VAL A 84 -5.14 5.52 -2.74
N TYR A 85 -4.77 5.02 -3.91
CA TYR A 85 -5.50 3.95 -4.60
C TYR A 85 -4.57 2.81 -4.99
N LEU A 86 -5.13 1.67 -5.38
CA LEU A 86 -4.37 0.50 -5.83
C LEU A 86 -5.19 -0.36 -6.78
N ARG A 87 -4.48 -1.21 -7.53
CA ARG A 87 -5.05 -2.25 -8.38
C ARG A 87 -4.67 -3.61 -7.82
N VAL A 88 -5.63 -4.51 -7.70
CA VAL A 88 -5.40 -5.86 -7.16
C VAL A 88 -6.19 -6.89 -7.95
N GLN A 89 -5.57 -8.05 -8.23
CA GLN A 89 -6.29 -9.16 -8.83
C GLN A 89 -7.40 -9.65 -7.91
N ALA A 90 -8.59 -9.88 -8.46
CA ALA A 90 -9.77 -10.27 -7.69
C ALA A 90 -9.63 -11.63 -6.98
N ASN A 91 -8.73 -12.49 -7.47
CA ASN A 91 -8.42 -13.79 -6.86
C ASN A 91 -7.38 -13.69 -5.73
N ASN A 92 -6.68 -12.56 -5.57
CA ASN A 92 -5.67 -12.38 -4.52
C ASN A 92 -6.34 -12.05 -3.18
N LYS A 93 -6.94 -13.07 -2.56
CA LYS A 93 -7.69 -12.95 -1.31
C LYS A 93 -6.83 -12.52 -0.11
N ILE A 94 -5.51 -12.72 -0.17
CA ILE A 94 -4.59 -12.28 0.91
C ILE A 94 -4.42 -10.76 0.83
N ALA A 95 -4.10 -10.23 -0.35
CA ALA A 95 -3.95 -8.79 -0.57
C ALA A 95 -5.27 -8.05 -0.33
N LEU A 96 -6.40 -8.57 -0.82
CA LEU A 96 -7.72 -7.97 -0.59
C LEU A 96 -8.02 -7.78 0.90
N ARG A 97 -7.80 -8.82 1.72
CA ARG A 97 -8.00 -8.73 3.17
C ARG A 97 -7.05 -7.73 3.82
N CYS A 98 -5.82 -7.61 3.33
CA CYS A 98 -4.86 -6.62 3.79
C CYS A 98 -5.38 -5.19 3.54
N TYR A 99 -5.82 -4.91 2.31
CA TYR A 99 -6.30 -3.58 1.92
C TYR A 99 -7.61 -3.19 2.61
N GLU A 100 -8.55 -4.12 2.73
CA GLU A 100 -9.82 -3.89 3.44
C GLU A 100 -9.57 -3.56 4.92
N LYS A 101 -8.62 -4.25 5.58
CA LYS A 101 -8.20 -3.93 6.95
C LYS A 101 -7.55 -2.55 7.07
N ALA A 102 -6.82 -2.11 6.04
CA ALA A 102 -6.23 -0.77 5.98
C ALA A 102 -7.25 0.32 5.59
N GLY A 103 -8.53 -0.02 5.42
CA GLY A 103 -9.61 0.93 5.15
C GLY A 103 -9.87 1.20 3.68
N PHE A 104 -9.20 0.50 2.76
CA PHE A 104 -9.49 0.62 1.33
C PHE A 104 -10.87 0.05 1.02
N LYS A 105 -11.58 0.72 0.10
CA LYS A 105 -12.88 0.29 -0.43
C LYS A 105 -12.75 0.00 -1.91
N LYS A 106 -13.51 -0.98 -2.40
CA LYS A 106 -13.62 -1.24 -3.84
C LYS A 106 -14.37 -0.09 -4.50
N GLU A 107 -13.77 0.51 -5.52
CA GLU A 107 -14.32 1.65 -6.26
C GLU A 107 -14.62 1.29 -7.72
N GLY A 108 -13.98 0.25 -8.25
CA GLY A 108 -14.18 -0.21 -9.62
C GLY A 108 -13.74 -1.65 -9.84
N ARG A 109 -14.18 -2.21 -10.97
CA ARG A 109 -13.87 -3.57 -11.42
C ARG A 109 -13.54 -3.52 -12.91
N LEU A 110 -12.36 -4.01 -13.26
CA LEU A 110 -11.92 -4.18 -14.64
C LEU A 110 -11.86 -5.67 -14.95
N ARG A 111 -12.35 -6.05 -16.13
CA ARG A 111 -12.12 -7.36 -16.73
C ARG A 111 -11.30 -7.16 -17.98
N ARG A 112 -10.22 -7.93 -18.14
CA ARG A 112 -9.40 -7.92 -19.34
C ARG A 112 -8.96 -9.33 -19.71
N ARG A 113 -8.59 -9.53 -20.96
CA ARG A 113 -7.84 -10.72 -21.38
C ARG A 113 -6.36 -10.45 -21.28
N THR A 114 -5.63 -11.41 -20.75
CA THR A 114 -4.17 -11.42 -20.79
C THR A 114 -3.69 -11.81 -22.19
N GLU A 115 -2.40 -11.65 -22.45
CA GLU A 115 -1.76 -12.12 -23.69
C GLU A 115 -1.90 -13.65 -23.87
N ALA A 116 -1.98 -14.39 -22.76
CA ALA A 116 -2.25 -15.83 -22.74
C ALA A 116 -3.74 -16.19 -22.94
N ASN A 117 -4.57 -15.23 -23.33
CA ASN A 117 -6.02 -15.39 -23.55
C ASN A 117 -6.80 -15.86 -22.31
N THR A 118 -6.25 -15.64 -21.11
CA THR A 118 -6.96 -15.89 -19.84
C THR A 118 -7.71 -14.65 -19.40
N GLU A 119 -8.89 -14.83 -18.81
CA GLU A 119 -9.64 -13.71 -18.22
C GLU A 119 -9.05 -13.34 -16.86
N GLU A 120 -8.66 -12.08 -16.71
CA GLU A 120 -8.22 -11.49 -15.46
C GLU A 120 -9.23 -10.46 -15.00
N GLU A 121 -9.49 -10.47 -13.70
CA GLU A 121 -10.32 -9.50 -13.05
C GLU A 121 -9.49 -8.70 -12.04
N ILE A 122 -9.59 -7.38 -12.11
CA ILE A 122 -8.85 -6.44 -11.27
C ILE A 122 -9.85 -5.56 -10.53
N PHE A 123 -9.70 -5.46 -9.22
CA PHE A 123 -10.37 -4.44 -8.43
C PHE A 123 -9.51 -3.18 -8.36
N LEU A 124 -10.14 -2.03 -8.62
CA LEU A 124 -9.63 -0.74 -8.23
C LEU A 124 -10.14 -0.46 -6.81
N MET A 125 -9.22 -0.18 -5.90
CA MET A 125 -9.56 0.17 -4.52
C MET A 125 -8.94 1.51 -4.13
N GLY A 126 -9.60 2.24 -3.25
CA GLY A 126 -9.13 3.55 -2.78
C GLY A 126 -9.44 3.81 -1.31
N VAL A 127 -8.64 4.67 -0.70
CA VAL A 127 -8.85 5.25 0.62
C VAL A 127 -8.48 6.73 0.58
N SER A 128 -9.34 7.58 1.15
CA SER A 128 -9.09 9.01 1.26
C SER A 128 -8.53 9.39 2.64
N LYS A 129 -7.81 10.51 2.72
CA LYS A 129 -7.34 11.09 3.99
C LYS A 129 -8.49 11.30 4.97
N ALA A 130 -9.66 11.73 4.49
CA ALA A 130 -10.83 11.91 5.34
C ALA A 130 -11.35 10.59 5.92
N GLN A 131 -11.31 9.48 5.16
CA GLN A 131 -11.65 8.16 5.66
C GLN A 131 -10.61 7.64 6.66
N TYR A 132 -9.33 7.84 6.35
CA TYR A 132 -8.21 7.48 7.23
C TYR A 132 -8.32 8.16 8.60
N LEU A 133 -8.60 9.48 8.63
CA LEU A 133 -8.71 10.25 9.88
C LEU A 133 -9.97 9.92 10.70
N LYS A 134 -11.05 9.43 10.07
CA LYS A 134 -12.27 9.01 10.77
C LYS A 134 -12.10 7.69 11.51
N HIS A 135 -11.24 6.82 11.02
CA HIS A 135 -10.84 5.63 11.77
C HIS A 135 -9.73 6.03 12.73
N THR A 136 -10.04 6.12 14.02
CA THR A 136 -9.04 6.26 15.07
C THR A 136 -8.16 5.01 15.05
N HIS A 137 -7.00 5.10 14.40
CA HIS A 137 -6.04 4.01 14.34
C HIS A 137 -5.29 3.98 15.68
N PRO A 138 -5.37 2.89 16.48
CA PRO A 138 -4.85 2.84 17.86
C PRO A 138 -3.34 3.05 18.01
N TRP A 139 -2.59 3.14 16.90
CA TRP A 139 -1.14 3.24 16.85
C TRP A 139 -0.63 4.65 16.44
N ALA A 140 -1.53 5.61 16.21
CA ALA A 140 -1.19 6.95 15.72
C ALA A 140 -0.89 7.98 16.84
N VAL A 141 -0.46 7.53 18.03
CA VAL A 141 -0.01 8.40 19.15
C VAL A 141 1.41 8.03 19.54
#